data_AF-A0A2H5YG06-F1
#
_entry.id   AF-A0A2H5YG06-F1
#
_cell.length_a   1.000
_cell.length_b   1.000
_cell.length_c   1.000
_cell.angle_alpha   90.00
_cell.angle_beta   90.00
_cell.angle_gamma   90.00
#
_symmetry.space_group_name_H-M   'P 1'
#
loop_
_entity.id
_entity.type
_entity.pdbx_description
1 polymer ?
#
loop_
_entity_poly.entity_id
_entity_poly.type
_entity_poly.pdbx_seq_one_letter_code
_entity_poly.pdbx_strand_id
1 'polypeptide(L)'
;MVVKGPRQVRDFARATGRLAKTDRVDAQVLAHFAQAVRPSPRPLPQEQQQAIVSLVTRRRQVLGMPVAERNRRERSPLSIRRRYPCPYPLPRG
;
A
#
# COMPACT_ATOMS: atom_id res chain seq x y z
N MET A 1 -2.00 13.54 -0.42
CA MET A 1 -1.09 13.35 -1.56
C MET A 1 -1.87 13.66 -2.83
N VAL A 2 -1.52 14.72 -3.56
CA VAL A 2 -2.24 15.12 -4.78
C VAL A 2 -1.64 14.38 -5.96
N VAL A 3 -2.36 13.40 -6.49
CA VAL A 3 -2.03 12.77 -7.78
C VAL A 3 -2.77 13.56 -8.86
N LYS A 4 -2.04 14.37 -9.63
CA LYS A 4 -2.58 15.01 -10.84
C LYS A 4 -2.82 13.92 -11.89
N GLY A 5 -3.91 14.06 -12.65
CA GLY A 5 -4.29 13.07 -13.65
C GLY A 5 -3.17 12.80 -14.67
N PRO A 6 -3.03 11.55 -15.15
CA PRO A 6 -1.89 11.13 -15.98
C PRO A 6 -1.74 11.92 -17.29
N ARG A 7 -2.79 12.60 -17.76
CA ARG A 7 -2.74 13.48 -18.93
C ARG A 7 -1.90 14.73 -18.71
N GLN A 8 -2.11 15.45 -17.60
CA GLN A 8 -1.38 16.68 -17.29
C GLN A 8 0.13 16.44 -17.09
N VAL A 9 0.49 15.30 -16.51
CA VAL A 9 1.89 14.91 -16.34
C VAL A 9 2.54 14.60 -17.70
N ARG A 10 1.83 13.91 -18.61
CA ARG A 10 2.31 13.62 -19.96
C ARG A 10 2.47 14.87 -20.83
N ASP A 11 1.55 15.82 -20.72
CA ASP A 11 1.60 17.07 -21.48
C ASP A 11 2.78 17.94 -21.02
N PHE A 12 3.08 17.95 -19.71
CA PHE A 12 4.27 18.62 -19.18
C PHE A 12 5.57 17.93 -19.58
N ALA A 13 5.63 16.59 -19.54
CA ALA A 13 6.78 15.82 -19.99
C ALA A 13 7.07 16.03 -21.49
N ARG A 14 6.01 16.16 -22.30
CA ARG A 14 6.10 16.48 -23.73
C ARG A 14 6.62 17.91 -23.95
N ALA A 15 6.14 18.88 -23.17
CA ALA A 15 6.60 20.27 -23.23
C ALA A 15 8.06 20.44 -22.75
N THR A 16 8.55 19.56 -21.88
CA THR A 16 9.94 19.57 -21.37
C THR A 16 10.89 18.64 -22.13
N GLY A 17 10.43 17.97 -23.20
CA GLY A 17 11.28 17.13 -24.07
C GLY A 17 11.83 15.85 -23.43
N ARG A 18 11.39 15.49 -22.21
CA ARG A 18 11.87 14.32 -21.47
C ARG A 18 10.92 13.13 -21.65
N LEU A 19 10.97 12.51 -22.83
CA LEU A 19 10.24 11.27 -23.13
C LEU A 19 11.18 10.06 -23.10
N ALA A 20 11.86 9.85 -21.96
CA ALA A 20 12.65 8.63 -21.71
C ALA A 20 12.02 7.87 -20.55
N LYS A 21 11.35 6.73 -20.86
CA LYS A 21 10.76 5.81 -19.87
C LYS A 21 11.87 5.18 -19.02
N THR A 22 12.24 5.83 -17.92
CA THR A 22 12.98 5.22 -16.82
C THR A 22 12.49 5.82 -15.51
N ASP A 23 12.34 5.01 -14.46
CA ASP A 23 11.78 5.46 -13.17
C ASP A 23 12.48 6.69 -12.58
N ARG A 24 13.78 6.86 -12.88
CA ARG A 24 14.56 8.04 -12.49
C ARG A 24 14.17 9.30 -13.24
N VAL A 25 13.91 9.21 -14.54
CA VAL A 25 13.49 10.36 -15.35
C VAL A 25 12.05 10.73 -15.01
N ASP A 26 11.16 9.75 -14.79
CA ASP A 26 9.79 10.02 -14.35
C ASP A 26 9.76 10.70 -12.97
N ALA A 27 10.60 10.26 -12.02
CA ALA A 27 10.73 10.92 -10.72
C ALA A 27 11.24 12.37 -10.85
N GLN A 28 12.22 12.63 -11.73
CA GLN A 28 12.72 13.98 -11.98
C GLN A 28 11.67 14.88 -12.64
N VAL A 29 10.91 14.35 -13.61
CA VAL A 29 9.83 15.09 -14.27
C VAL A 29 8.71 15.41 -13.28
N LEU A 30 8.36 14.47 -12.39
CA LEU A 30 7.38 14.69 -11.32
C LEU A 30 7.86 15.73 -10.31
N ALA A 31 9.14 15.70 -9.91
CA ALA A 31 9.71 16.69 -9.01
C ALA A 31 9.73 18.09 -9.64
N HIS A 32 10.15 18.19 -10.91
CA HIS A 32 10.15 19.45 -11.66
C HIS A 32 8.73 19.98 -11.87
N PHE A 33 7.76 19.09 -12.16
CA PHE A 33 6.35 19.43 -12.26
C PHE A 33 5.78 19.93 -10.93
N ALA A 34 6.10 19.27 -9.81
CA ALA A 34 5.66 19.69 -8.48
C ALA A 34 6.23 21.07 -8.10
N GLN A 35 7.49 21.35 -8.45
CA GLN A 35 8.12 22.65 -8.21
C GLN A 35 7.56 23.76 -9.09
N ALA A 36 7.28 23.48 -10.37
CA ALA A 36 6.78 24.47 -11.33
C ALA A 36 5.28 24.75 -11.17
N VAL A 37 4.47 23.72 -10.98
CA VAL A 37 3.00 23.83 -10.91
C VAL A 37 2.52 24.16 -9.50
N ARG A 38 3.32 23.87 -8.46
CA ARG A 38 2.99 24.04 -7.03
C ARG A 38 1.51 23.77 -6.75
N PRO A 39 0.98 22.58 -7.11
CA PRO A 39 -0.43 22.33 -6.96
C PRO A 39 -0.81 22.43 -5.49
N SER A 40 -1.76 23.32 -5.18
CA SER A 40 -2.31 23.42 -3.82
C SER A 40 -2.74 22.01 -3.38
N PRO A 41 -2.23 21.51 -2.25
CA PRO A 41 -2.56 20.19 -1.77
C PRO A 41 -4.06 20.12 -1.52
N ARG A 42 -4.80 19.46 -2.41
CA ARG A 42 -6.22 19.20 -2.19
C ARG A 42 -6.31 18.27 -0.97
N PRO A 43 -6.95 18.69 0.13
CA PRO A 43 -7.19 17.80 1.23
C PRO A 43 -8.05 16.63 0.71
N LEU A 44 -7.57 15.42 0.92
CA LEU A 44 -8.43 14.24 0.76
C LEU A 44 -9.57 14.39 1.78
N PRO A 45 -10.83 14.14 1.38
CA PRO A 45 -11.93 14.06 2.35
C PRO A 45 -11.52 13.11 3.47
N GLN A 46 -11.54 13.60 4.71
CA GLN A 46 -11.02 12.90 5.88
C GLN A 46 -11.64 11.48 6.02
N GLU A 47 -12.90 11.33 5.62
CA GLU A 47 -13.65 10.08 5.63
C GLU A 47 -13.05 9.00 4.70
N GLN A 48 -12.63 9.37 3.49
CA GLN A 48 -12.03 8.42 2.55
C GLN A 48 -10.68 7.91 3.06
N GLN A 49 -9.90 8.80 3.67
CA GLN A 49 -8.64 8.44 4.30
C GLN A 49 -8.87 7.50 5.51
N GLN A 50 -9.87 7.81 6.35
CA GLN A 50 -10.25 6.96 7.49
C GLN A 50 -10.73 5.58 7.01
N ALA A 51 -11.52 5.51 5.94
CA ALA A 51 -12.00 4.25 5.37
C ALA A 51 -10.85 3.35 4.90
N ILE A 52 -9.89 3.91 4.16
CA ILE A 52 -8.70 3.16 3.69
C ILE A 52 -7.86 2.68 4.87
N VAL A 53 -7.61 3.55 5.85
CA VAL A 53 -6.87 3.17 7.07
C VAL A 53 -7.58 2.03 7.81
N SER A 54 -8.90 2.08 7.90
CA SER A 54 -9.73 1.06 8.56
C SER A 54 -9.63 -0.29 7.83
N LEU A 55 -9.71 -0.29 6.50
CA LEU A 55 -9.55 -1.50 5.68
C LEU A 55 -8.14 -2.11 5.80
N VAL A 56 -7.09 -1.29 5.72
CA VAL A 56 -5.70 -1.75 5.87
C VAL A 56 -5.47 -2.31 7.28
N THR A 57 -6.01 -1.64 8.30
CA THR A 57 -5.93 -2.10 9.69
C THR A 57 -6.62 -3.44 9.85
N ARG A 58 -7.84 -3.60 9.31
CA ARG A 58 -8.58 -4.86 9.37
C ARG A 58 -7.85 -5.98 8.65
N ARG A 59 -7.28 -5.71 7.46
CA ARG A 59 -6.46 -6.68 6.74
C ARG A 59 -5.28 -7.16 7.58
N ARG A 60 -4.55 -6.24 8.22
CA ARG A 60 -3.42 -6.59 9.10
C ARG A 60 -3.85 -7.44 10.29
N GLN A 61 -4.98 -7.12 10.92
CA GLN A 61 -5.53 -7.92 12.02
C GLN A 61 -5.83 -9.36 11.57
N VAL A 62 -6.57 -9.52 10.46
CA VAL A 62 -6.94 -10.84 9.94
C VAL A 62 -5.70 -11.65 9.53
N LEU A 63 -4.69 -11.02 8.95
CA LEU A 63 -3.44 -11.69 8.60
C LEU A 63 -2.56 -12.02 9.81
N GLY A 64 -2.65 -11.24 10.90
CA GLY A 64 -1.93 -11.49 12.14
C GLY A 64 -2.54 -12.58 13.01
N MET A 65 -3.86 -12.80 12.94
CA MET A 65 -4.57 -13.80 13.73
C MET A 65 -4.01 -15.24 13.55
N PRO A 66 -3.74 -15.74 12.32
CA PRO A 66 -3.13 -17.06 12.13
C PRO A 66 -1.78 -17.23 12.85
N VAL A 67 -0.95 -16.18 12.86
CA VAL A 67 0.35 -16.21 13.54
C VAL A 67 0.15 -16.28 15.05
N ALA A 68 -0.75 -15.46 15.59
CA ALA A 68 -1.08 -15.48 17.02
C ALA A 68 -1.64 -16.84 17.46
N GLU A 69 -2.56 -17.43 16.70
CA GLU A 69 -3.14 -18.74 16.99
C GLU A 69 -2.11 -19.86 16.90
N ARG A 70 -1.19 -19.80 15.94
CA ARG A 70 -0.07 -20.74 15.88
C ARG A 70 0.79 -20.69 17.14
N ASN A 71 1.20 -19.48 17.56
CA ASN A 71 2.03 -19.32 18.75
C ASN A 71 1.35 -19.86 20.01
N ARG A 72 0.01 -19.70 20.13
CA ARG A 72 -0.78 -20.30 21.21
C ARG A 72 -0.80 -21.82 21.14
N ARG A 73 -0.99 -22.39 19.94
CA ARG A 73 -1.00 -23.84 19.70
C ARG A 73 0.35 -24.51 19.96
N GLU A 74 1.46 -23.85 19.60
CA GLU A 74 2.81 -24.35 19.88
C GLU A 74 3.10 -24.44 21.39
N ARG A 75 2.53 -23.52 22.17
CA ARG A 75 2.59 -23.53 23.65
C ARG A 75 1.56 -24.46 24.30
N SER A 76 0.62 -25.00 23.54
CA SER A 76 -0.41 -25.89 24.06
C SER A 76 0.08 -27.34 24.17
N PRO A 77 -0.46 -28.12 25.12
CA PRO A 77 -0.18 -29.55 25.25
C PRO A 77 -0.40 -30.33 23.94
N LEU A 78 0.39 -31.40 23.74
CA LEU A 78 0.35 -32.25 22.54
C LEU A 78 -1.04 -32.87 22.27
N SER A 79 -1.81 -33.15 23.32
CA SER A 79 -3.18 -33.67 23.23
C SER A 79 -4.12 -32.70 22.51
N ILE A 80 -4.03 -31.41 22.83
CA ILE A 80 -4.82 -30.33 22.20
C ILE A 80 -4.35 -30.11 20.76
N ARG A 81 -3.03 -30.14 20.52
CA ARG A 81 -2.45 -29.99 19.18
C ARG A 81 -2.87 -31.09 18.21
N ARG A 82 -3.01 -32.33 18.69
CA ARG A 82 -3.51 -33.48 17.90
C ARG A 82 -5.00 -33.39 17.61
N ARG A 83 -5.80 -32.94 18.58
CA ARG A 83 -7.26 -32.83 18.43
C ARG A 83 -7.67 -31.71 17.47
N TYR A 84 -6.92 -30.61 17.42
CA TYR A 84 -7.24 -29.46 16.57
C TYR A 84 -6.05 -29.10 15.65
N PRO A 85 -6.05 -29.56 14.38
CA PRO A 85 -5.08 -29.17 13.37
C PRO A 85 -5.26 -27.70 12.93
N CYS A 86 -4.17 -27.04 12.51
CA CYS A 86 -4.24 -25.65 12.03
C CYS A 86 -5.04 -25.61 10.72
N PRO A 87 -6.13 -24.83 10.64
CA PRO A 87 -7.02 -24.81 9.47
C PRO A 87 -6.47 -23.95 8.31
N TYR A 88 -5.45 -23.12 8.55
CA TYR A 88 -4.94 -22.18 7.54
C TYR A 88 -3.53 -22.60 7.06
N PRO A 89 -3.36 -22.99 5.78
CA PRO A 89 -2.06 -23.18 5.17
C PRO A 89 -1.39 -21.81 4.93
N LEU A 90 -0.08 -21.73 5.17
CA LEU A 90 0.69 -20.50 4.95
C LEU A 90 0.81 -20.22 3.44
N PRO A 91 0.77 -18.94 3.01
CA PRO A 91 1.24 -18.58 1.68
C PRO A 91 2.71 -18.99 1.57
N ARG A 92 3.04 -19.84 0.58
CA ARG A 92 4.45 -20.14 0.27
C ARG A 92 5.09 -18.84 -0.21
N GLY A 93 6.05 -18.34 0.56
CA GLY A 93 6.98 -17.29 0.12
C GLY A 93 8.01 -17.89 -0.83
#